data_AF-A0A537CHW3-F1
#
_entry.id   AF-A0A537CHW3-F1
#
_cell.length_a   1.000
_cell.length_b   1.000
_cell.length_c   1.000
_cell.angle_alpha   90.00
_cell.angle_beta   90.00
_cell.angle_gamma   90.00
#
_symmetry.space_group_name_H-M   'P 1'
#
loop_
_entity.id
_entity.type
_entity.pdbx_description
1 polymer ?
#
loop_
_entity_poly.entity_id
_entity_poly.type
_entity_poly.pdbx_seq_one_letter_code
_entity_poly.pdbx_strand_id
1 'polypeptide(L)'
;TIDIYTVGLVVAAALLFPGIGMVLANFVKEAESADAAANAITFPMMFLAGTFWPRETLPDIMKIIANFMPLTYVNDGLRDALIYSEPAQALTNTIIALGLAAFFIVLGSVLMNWKEE
;
A
#
# COMPACT_ATOMS: atom_id res chain seq x y z
N THR A 1 -9.82 -8.29 -18.56
CA THR A 1 -11.25 -8.17 -18.20
C THR A 1 -11.31 -7.88 -16.71
N ILE A 2 -12.21 -7.04 -16.20
CA ILE A 2 -12.29 -6.78 -14.75
C ILE A 2 -12.81 -8.05 -14.08
N ASP A 3 -11.98 -8.70 -13.26
CA ASP A 3 -12.31 -9.92 -12.54
C ASP A 3 -12.46 -9.67 -11.02
N ILE A 4 -12.91 -10.69 -10.29
CA ILE A 4 -13.14 -10.59 -8.83
C ILE A 4 -11.86 -10.27 -8.06
N TYR A 5 -10.69 -10.69 -8.56
CA TYR A 5 -9.39 -10.43 -7.94
C TYR A 5 -9.00 -8.97 -8.07
N THR A 6 -9.21 -8.38 -9.25
CA THR A 6 -9.03 -6.93 -9.49
C THR A 6 -9.89 -6.13 -8.53
N VAL A 7 -11.17 -6.49 -8.38
CA VAL A 7 -12.06 -5.82 -7.43
C VAL A 7 -11.56 -5.98 -5.99
N GLY A 8 -11.14 -7.18 -5.60
CA GLY A 8 -10.56 -7.46 -4.28
C GLY A 8 -9.32 -6.61 -4.00
N LEU A 9 -8.41 -6.48 -4.96
CA LEU A 9 -7.21 -5.64 -4.85
C LEU A 9 -7.53 -4.16 -4.72
N VAL A 10 -8.48 -3.65 -5.50
CA VAL A 10 -8.91 -2.25 -5.41
C VAL A 10 -9.53 -1.96 -4.04
N VAL A 11 -10.34 -2.88 -3.52
CA VAL A 11 -10.88 -2.76 -2.15
C VAL A 11 -9.76 -2.81 -1.12
N ALA A 12 -8.81 -3.74 -1.25
CA ALA A 12 -7.67 -3.83 -0.35
C ALA A 12 -6.84 -2.54 -0.35
N ALA A 13 -6.55 -1.98 -1.52
CA ALA A 13 -5.85 -0.71 -1.68
C ALA A 13 -6.62 0.46 -1.05
N ALA A 14 -7.94 0.51 -1.26
CA ALA A 14 -8.82 1.54 -0.70
C ALA A 14 -8.90 1.48 0.84
N LEU A 15 -8.61 0.34 1.46
CA LEU A 15 -8.49 0.21 2.91
C LEU A 15 -7.06 0.47 3.41
N LEU A 16 -6.07 0.02 2.65
CA LEU A 16 -4.65 0.10 2.99
C LEU A 16 -4.16 1.55 3.11
N PHE A 17 -4.39 2.38 2.10
CA PHE A 17 -3.85 3.74 2.09
C PHE A 17 -4.46 4.65 3.17
N PRO A 18 -5.78 4.62 3.44
CA PRO A 18 -6.33 5.29 4.61
C PRO A 18 -5.75 4.78 5.94
N GLY A 19 -5.48 3.47 6.07
CA GLY A 19 -4.80 2.93 7.26
C GLY A 19 -3.40 3.53 7.46
N ILE A 20 -2.61 3.66 6.40
CA ILE A 20 -1.31 4.35 6.44
C ILE A 20 -1.51 5.83 6.82
N GLY A 21 -2.53 6.48 6.25
CA GLY A 21 -2.91 7.86 6.57
C GLY A 21 -3.28 8.06 8.05
N MET A 22 -3.99 7.09 8.65
CA MET A 22 -4.29 7.10 10.09
C MET A 22 -3.02 7.06 10.94
N VAL A 23 -2.06 6.22 10.58
CA VAL A 23 -0.75 6.20 11.26
C VAL A 23 -0.04 7.54 11.10
N LEU A 24 -0.03 8.11 9.90
CA LEU A 24 0.59 9.40 9.61
C LEU A 24 -0.03 10.54 10.42
N ALA A 25 -1.36 10.56 10.55
CA ALA A 25 -2.10 11.59 11.27
C ALA A 25 -1.71 11.71 12.74
N ASN A 26 -1.17 10.64 13.34
CA ASN A 26 -0.64 10.69 14.71
C ASN A 26 0.63 11.55 14.85
N PHE A 27 1.36 11.78 13.75
CA PHE A 27 2.63 12.52 13.74
C PHE A 27 2.49 13.93 13.15
N VAL A 28 1.41 14.20 12.42
CA VAL A 28 1.16 15.50 11.80
C VAL A 28 0.18 16.30 12.65
N LYS A 29 0.59 17.48 13.09
CA LYS A 29 -0.23 18.36 13.96
C LYS A 29 -1.18 19.26 13.18
N GLU A 30 -0.77 19.71 11.99
CA GLU A 30 -1.49 20.67 11.18
C GLU A 30 -2.08 20.00 9.94
N ALA A 31 -3.37 20.23 9.67
CA ALA A 31 -4.05 19.65 8.52
C ALA A 31 -3.38 20.02 7.18
N GLU A 32 -2.90 21.26 7.06
CA GLU A 32 -2.19 21.75 5.86
C GLU A 32 -0.85 21.01 5.62
N SER A 33 -0.23 20.48 6.67
CA SER A 33 1.00 19.69 6.58
C SER A 33 0.74 18.21 6.30
N ALA A 34 -0.50 17.72 6.41
CA ALA A 34 -0.83 16.31 6.26
C ALA A 34 -0.64 15.84 4.82
N ASP A 35 -1.10 16.62 3.84
CA ASP A 35 -0.91 16.32 2.43
C ASP A 35 0.57 16.31 2.04
N ALA A 36 1.35 17.27 2.54
CA ALA A 36 2.80 17.32 2.30
C ALA A 36 3.50 16.09 2.88
N ALA A 37 3.15 15.69 4.10
CA ALA A 37 3.69 14.50 4.74
C ALA A 37 3.29 13.21 4.00
N ALA A 38 2.04 13.10 3.55
CA ALA A 38 1.55 11.96 2.80
C ALA A 38 2.28 11.83 1.46
N ASN A 39 2.47 12.95 0.75
CA ASN A 39 3.20 12.97 -0.52
C ASN A 39 4.69 12.66 -0.34
N ALA A 40 5.31 13.13 0.74
CA ALA A 40 6.71 12.83 1.07
C ALA A 40 6.98 11.33 1.28
N ILE A 41 5.96 10.55 1.67
CA ILE A 41 6.03 9.08 1.78
C ILE A 41 5.62 8.40 0.49
N THR A 42 4.53 8.86 -0.12
CA THR A 42 3.93 8.26 -1.31
C THR A 42 4.88 8.32 -2.49
N PHE A 43 5.54 9.46 -2.69
CA PHE A 43 6.43 9.64 -3.82
C PHE A 43 7.60 8.65 -3.81
N PRO A 44 8.44 8.54 -2.75
CA PRO A 44 9.44 7.47 -2.67
C PRO A 44 8.86 6.06 -2.81
N MET A 45 7.68 5.82 -2.21
CA MET A 45 7.03 4.51 -2.27
C MET A 45 6.68 4.12 -3.71
N MET A 46 6.20 5.04 -4.55
CA MET A 46 5.88 4.74 -5.96
C MET A 46 7.10 4.32 -6.79
N PHE A 47 8.27 4.90 -6.51
CA PHE A 47 9.52 4.53 -7.18
C PHE A 47 9.99 3.14 -6.74
N LEU A 48 9.98 2.91 -5.42
CA LEU A 48 10.46 1.66 -4.82
C LEU A 48 9.52 0.48 -5.10
N ALA A 49 8.21 0.70 -5.06
CA ALA A 49 7.19 -0.35 -5.27
C ALA A 49 7.07 -0.84 -6.72
N GLY A 50 7.92 -0.33 -7.62
CA GLY A 50 7.94 -0.74 -9.03
C GLY A 50 6.76 -0.21 -9.85
N THR A 51 6.13 0.89 -9.43
CA THR A 51 5.06 1.55 -10.19
C THR A 51 5.62 2.14 -11.49
N PHE A 52 6.76 2.84 -11.40
CA PHE A 52 7.38 3.50 -12.56
C PHE A 52 8.35 2.58 -13.33
N TRP A 53 9.08 1.71 -12.63
CA TRP A 53 10.01 0.74 -13.25
C TRP A 53 9.66 -0.68 -12.83
N PRO A 54 9.74 -1.67 -13.73
CA PRO A 54 9.59 -3.08 -13.37
C PRO A 54 10.60 -3.46 -12.28
N ARG A 55 10.13 -4.10 -11.20
CA ARG A 55 10.95 -4.37 -10.02
C ARG A 55 12.11 -5.33 -10.32
N GLU A 56 11.97 -6.15 -11.35
CA GLU A 56 12.99 -7.08 -11.84
C GLU A 56 14.26 -6.35 -12.29
N THR A 57 14.11 -5.09 -12.72
CA THR A 57 15.20 -4.22 -13.20
C THR A 57 15.91 -3.45 -12.08
N LEU A 58 15.37 -3.46 -10.85
CA LEU A 58 15.99 -2.77 -9.72
C LEU A 58 17.22 -3.54 -9.20
N PRO A 59 18.24 -2.83 -8.65
CA PRO A 59 19.34 -3.46 -7.92
C PRO A 59 18.83 -4.27 -6.71
N ASP A 60 19.58 -5.28 -6.28
CA ASP A 60 19.14 -6.22 -5.24
C ASP A 60 18.74 -5.54 -3.92
N ILE A 61 19.48 -4.51 -3.51
CA ILE A 61 19.16 -3.73 -2.31
C ILE A 61 17.79 -3.04 -2.44
N MET A 62 17.49 -2.47 -3.61
CA MET A 62 16.21 -1.81 -3.84
C MET A 62 15.05 -2.80 -3.93
N LYS A 63 15.29 -4.00 -4.47
CA LYS A 63 14.29 -5.09 -4.47
C LYS A 63 13.90 -5.49 -3.05
N ILE A 64 14.87 -5.60 -2.15
CA ILE A 64 14.62 -5.91 -0.74
C ILE A 64 13.74 -4.82 -0.11
N ILE A 65 14.10 -3.55 -0.28
CA ILE A 65 13.32 -2.42 0.24
C ILE A 65 11.90 -2.41 -0.32
N ALA A 66 11.77 -2.65 -1.63
CA ALA A 66 10.49 -2.70 -2.31
C ALA A 66 9.56 -3.78 -1.74
N ASN A 67 10.08 -4.94 -1.34
CA ASN A 67 9.27 -6.01 -0.75
C ASN A 67 8.63 -5.64 0.60
N PHE A 68 9.14 -4.61 1.27
CA PHE A 68 8.52 -4.07 2.50
C PHE A 68 7.46 -3.00 2.21
N MET A 69 7.37 -2.49 0.99
CA MET A 69 6.41 -1.44 0.66
C MET A 69 5.02 -2.05 0.42
N PRO A 70 3.95 -1.53 1.05
CA PRO A 70 2.60 -2.09 0.89
C PRO A 70 2.06 -1.92 -0.54
N LEU A 71 2.41 -0.82 -1.22
CA LEU A 71 2.03 -0.55 -2.61
C LEU A 71 2.54 -1.63 -3.58
N THR A 72 3.62 -2.32 -3.23
CA THR A 72 4.24 -3.38 -4.04
C THR A 72 3.27 -4.52 -4.32
N TYR A 73 2.57 -4.99 -3.29
CA TYR A 73 1.62 -6.10 -3.42
C TYR A 73 0.37 -5.70 -4.20
N VAL A 74 -0.03 -4.43 -4.11
CA VAL A 74 -1.15 -3.89 -4.91
C VAL A 74 -0.76 -3.84 -6.39
N ASN A 75 0.43 -3.31 -6.70
CA ASN A 75 0.93 -3.21 -8.08
C ASN A 75 1.07 -4.59 -8.73
N ASP A 76 1.72 -5.53 -8.06
CA ASP A 76 1.90 -6.88 -8.57
C ASP A 76 0.57 -7.59 -8.75
N GLY A 77 -0.30 -7.55 -7.73
CA GLY A 77 -1.60 -8.18 -7.83
C GLY A 77 -2.42 -7.65 -9.02
N LEU A 78 -2.36 -6.35 -9.28
CA LEU A 78 -3.04 -5.75 -10.44
C LEU A 78 -2.42 -6.22 -11.76
N ARG A 79 -1.09 -6.39 -11.84
CA ARG A 79 -0.42 -6.95 -13.02
C ARG A 79 -0.81 -8.42 -13.23
N ASP A 80 -0.82 -9.20 -12.16
CA ASP A 80 -1.21 -10.61 -12.20
C ASP A 80 -2.66 -10.79 -12.66
N ALA A 81 -3.57 -9.96 -12.15
CA ALA A 81 -4.99 -10.01 -12.50
C ALA A 81 -5.28 -9.48 -13.91
N LEU A 82 -4.68 -8.34 -14.29
CA LEU A 82 -5.08 -7.63 -15.51
C LEU A 82 -4.19 -7.91 -16.73
N ILE A 83 -2.92 -8.26 -16.52
CA ILE A 83 -1.92 -8.41 -17.59
C ILE A 83 -1.57 -9.89 -17.77
N TYR A 84 -1.13 -10.55 -16.70
CA TYR A 84 -0.60 -11.92 -16.79
C TYR A 84 -1.67 -13.00 -16.72
N SER A 85 -2.88 -12.67 -16.27
CA SER A 85 -3.98 -13.63 -16.09
C SER A 85 -3.59 -14.79 -15.17
N GLU A 86 -2.90 -14.47 -14.07
CA GLU A 86 -2.37 -15.38 -13.05
C GLU A 86 -3.20 -15.29 -11.76
N PRO A 87 -4.39 -15.94 -11.69
CA PRO A 87 -5.35 -15.73 -10.61
C PRO A 87 -4.84 -16.16 -9.23
N ALA A 88 -3.96 -17.17 -9.16
CA ALA A 88 -3.39 -17.64 -7.90
C ALA A 88 -2.45 -16.59 -7.27
N GLN A 89 -1.65 -15.92 -8.10
CA GLN A 89 -0.73 -14.87 -7.65
C GLN A 89 -1.51 -13.60 -7.30
N ALA A 90 -2.51 -13.24 -8.12
CA ALA A 90 -3.43 -12.14 -7.83
C ALA A 90 -4.14 -12.32 -6.48
N LEU A 91 -4.63 -13.54 -6.19
CA LEU A 91 -5.27 -13.86 -4.90
C LEU A 91 -4.29 -13.74 -3.73
N THR A 92 -3.05 -14.24 -3.90
CA THR A 92 -2.01 -14.14 -2.87
C THR A 92 -1.70 -12.68 -2.55
N ASN A 93 -1.50 -11.86 -3.58
CA ASN A 93 -1.27 -10.42 -3.46
C ASN A 93 -2.47 -9.70 -2.82
N THR A 94 -3.70 -10.11 -3.14
CA THR A 94 -4.93 -9.58 -2.51
C THR A 94 -4.94 -9.85 -1.01
N ILE A 95 -4.65 -11.08 -0.59
CA ILE A 95 -4.66 -11.48 0.83
C ILE A 95 -3.58 -10.72 1.59
N ILE A 96 -2.38 -10.58 1.01
CA ILE A 96 -1.29 -9.80 1.62
C ILE A 96 -1.70 -8.33 1.77
N ALA A 97 -2.25 -7.72 0.72
CA ALA A 97 -2.70 -6.32 0.75
C ALA A 97 -3.80 -6.10 1.80
N LEU A 98 -4.75 -7.03 1.94
CA LEU A 98 -5.78 -6.97 2.99
C LEU A 98 -5.18 -7.13 4.39
N GLY A 99 -4.22 -8.05 4.57
CA GLY A 99 -3.51 -8.22 5.83
C GLY A 99 -2.76 -6.96 6.25
N LEU A 100 -2.08 -6.32 5.30
CA LEU A 100 -1.40 -5.03 5.51
C LEU A 100 -2.41 -3.92 5.82
N ALA A 101 -3.55 -3.88 5.12
CA ALA A 101 -4.60 -2.90 5.38
C ALA A 101 -5.13 -3.03 6.81
N ALA A 102 -5.48 -4.24 7.23
CA ALA A 102 -5.90 -4.53 8.60
C ALA A 102 -4.81 -4.14 9.60
N PHE A 103 -3.55 -4.48 9.34
CA PHE A 103 -2.43 -4.11 10.19
C PHE A 103 -2.30 -2.59 10.36
N PHE A 104 -2.29 -1.81 9.28
CA PHE A 104 -2.14 -0.36 9.35
C PHE A 104 -3.35 0.33 9.98
N ILE A 105 -4.57 -0.15 9.72
CA ILE A 105 -5.78 0.36 10.35
C ILE A 105 -5.74 0.09 11.86
N VAL A 106 -5.42 -1.13 12.29
CA VAL A 106 -5.32 -1.47 13.72
C VAL A 106 -4.20 -0.67 14.38
N LEU A 107 -3.03 -0.59 13.75
CA LEU A 107 -1.90 0.19 14.26
C LEU A 107 -2.27 1.67 14.40
N GLY A 108 -2.86 2.28 13.37
CA GLY A 108 -3.32 3.66 13.41
C GLY A 108 -4.36 3.90 14.49
N SER A 109 -5.30 2.97 14.65
CA SER A 109 -6.34 3.03 15.69
C SER A 109 -5.78 2.91 17.11
N VAL A 110 -4.77 2.06 17.32
CA VAL A 110 -4.10 1.87 18.62
C VAL A 110 -3.18 3.03 18.95
N LEU A 111 -2.46 3.57 17.97
CA LEU A 111 -1.59 4.74 18.15
C LEU A 111 -2.39 6.01 18.42
N MET A 112 -3.62 6.08 17.90
CA MET A 112 -4.57 7.16 18.14
C MET A 112 -5.05 7.12 19.59
N ASN A 113 -4.20 7.61 20.48
CA ASN A 113 -4.62 7.99 21.82
C ASN A 113 -5.53 9.19 21.64
N TRP A 114 -6.83 8.96 21.80
CA TRP A 114 -7.84 10.00 21.92
C TRP A 114 -7.39 10.94 23.03
N LYS A 115 -6.75 12.05 22.66
CA LYS A 115 -6.72 13.22 23.52
C LYS A 115 -8.17 13.68 23.56
N GLU A 116 -8.88 13.24 24.59
CA GLU A 116 -10.03 13.96 25.10
C GLU A 116 -9.55 15.39 25.31
N GLU A 117 -10.00 16.30 24.44
CA GLU A 117 -10.02 17.73 24.75
C GLU A 117 -11.09 17.99 25.82
#